data_AF-X0ZN51-F1
#
_entry.id   AF-X0ZN51-F1
#
_cell.length_a   1.000
_cell.length_b   1.000
_cell.length_c   1.000
_cell.angle_alpha   90.00
_cell.angle_beta   90.00
_cell.angle_gamma   90.00
#
_symmetry.space_group_name_H-M   'P 1'
#
loop_
_entity.id
_entity.type
_entity.pdbx_description
1 polymer ?
#
loop_
_entity_poly.entity_id
_entity_poly.type
_entity_poly.pdbx_seq_one_letter_code
_entity_poly.pdbx_strand_id
1 'polypeptide(L)'
;EEIEKVLSTGKDKNIPYPKFTLLTTAYTPHERSCWPYADGFTSTNYKAGHRSIAIDPEYGTFHYGDVLYVEGYGIGLANDCGSAIKGNRIDVCFNLGDEQKALDWGRKKVRVWILSRLAEGK
;
A
#
# COMPACT_ATOMS: atom_id res chain seq x y z
N GLU A 1 -13.61 -5.20 -6.02
CA GLU A 1 -14.76 -5.59 -6.87
C GLU A 1 -14.91 -4.79 -8.17
N GLU A 2 -15.28 -3.50 -8.18
CA GLU A 2 -15.52 -2.79 -9.46
C GLU A 2 -14.25 -2.60 -10.30
N ILE A 3 -13.14 -2.16 -9.68
CA ILE A 3 -11.87 -1.97 -10.37
C ILE A 3 -11.34 -3.30 -10.93
N GLU A 4 -11.38 -4.37 -10.13
CA GLU A 4 -10.95 -5.71 -10.56
C GLU A 4 -11.75 -6.21 -11.76
N LYS A 5 -13.07 -5.97 -11.76
CA LYS A 5 -13.94 -6.32 -12.88
C LYS A 5 -13.59 -5.53 -14.14
N VAL A 6 -13.25 -4.25 -14.02
CA VAL A 6 -12.80 -3.46 -15.17
C VAL A 6 -11.43 -3.95 -15.67
N LEU A 7 -10.51 -4.26 -14.76
CA LEU A 7 -9.19 -4.80 -15.10
C LEU A 7 -9.26 -6.17 -15.78
N SER A 8 -10.17 -7.05 -15.36
CA SER A 8 -10.36 -8.37 -15.99
C SER A 8 -10.87 -8.28 -17.43
N THR A 9 -11.43 -7.14 -17.84
CA THR A 9 -11.85 -6.88 -19.23
C THR A 9 -10.78 -6.17 -20.08
N GLY A 10 -9.60 -5.88 -19.51
CA GLY A 10 -8.54 -5.15 -20.19
C GLY A 10 -8.81 -3.66 -20.41
N LYS A 11 -9.88 -3.10 -19.80
CA LYS A 11 -10.34 -1.72 -20.00
C LYS A 11 -9.83 -0.76 -18.92
N ASP A 12 -8.55 -0.84 -18.57
CA ASP A 12 -7.96 -0.06 -17.48
C ASP A 12 -8.08 1.48 -17.68
N LYS A 13 -8.15 1.94 -18.93
CA LYS A 13 -8.39 3.36 -19.30
C LYS A 13 -9.74 3.89 -18.83
N ASN A 14 -10.71 3.02 -18.54
CA ASN A 14 -12.04 3.41 -18.12
C ASN A 14 -12.15 3.59 -16.59
N ILE A 15 -11.07 3.36 -15.84
CA ILE A 15 -11.04 3.58 -14.39
C ILE A 15 -10.79 5.08 -14.15
N PRO A 16 -11.76 5.84 -13.60
CA PRO A 16 -11.68 7.30 -13.51
C PRO A 16 -10.86 7.77 -12.29
N TYR A 17 -9.78 7.06 -11.94
CA TYR A 17 -8.91 7.38 -10.81
C TYR A 17 -7.48 7.63 -11.27
N PRO A 18 -6.74 8.55 -10.61
CA PRO A 18 -5.30 8.72 -10.85
C PRO A 18 -4.57 7.38 -10.74
N LYS A 19 -3.81 7.02 -11.78
CA LYS A 19 -3.13 5.74 -11.91
C LYS A 19 -1.62 5.94 -11.96
N PHE A 20 -0.90 5.13 -11.17
CA PHE A 20 0.55 5.11 -11.13
C PHE A 20 1.07 3.70 -11.40
N THR A 21 2.26 3.59 -11.99
CA THR A 21 2.98 2.32 -12.10
C THR A 21 4.30 2.48 -11.36
N LEU A 22 4.47 1.72 -10.29
CA LEU A 22 5.56 1.93 -9.34
C LEU A 22 6.03 0.63 -8.71
N LEU A 23 7.19 0.69 -8.04
CA LEU A 23 7.76 -0.46 -7.37
C LEU A 23 7.01 -0.75 -6.06
N THR A 24 6.64 -2.01 -5.85
CA THR A 24 6.05 -2.51 -4.62
C THR A 24 6.88 -3.65 -4.04
N THR A 25 6.93 -3.69 -2.71
CA THR A 25 7.33 -4.86 -1.92
C THR A 25 6.20 -5.23 -0.97
N ALA A 26 6.42 -6.23 -0.12
CA ALA A 26 5.53 -6.54 0.98
C ALA A 26 6.31 -6.71 2.29
N TYR A 27 5.62 -6.44 3.40
CA TYR A 27 6.12 -6.65 4.76
C TYR A 27 5.04 -7.27 5.65
N THR A 28 5.43 -7.67 6.85
CA THR A 28 4.52 -8.01 7.95
C THR A 28 4.93 -7.23 9.19
N PRO A 29 4.09 -7.07 10.23
CA PRO A 29 4.45 -6.46 11.51
C PRO A 29 5.52 -7.22 12.32
N HIS A 30 6.21 -8.20 11.73
CA HIS A 30 7.24 -9.00 12.37
C HIS A 30 8.53 -8.19 12.57
N GLU A 31 9.28 -8.45 13.64
CA GLU A 31 10.54 -7.77 14.00
C GLU A 31 11.55 -7.65 12.85
N ARG A 32 11.76 -8.73 12.08
CA ARG A 32 12.60 -8.76 10.87
C ARG A 32 12.29 -7.68 9.83
N SER A 33 11.03 -7.24 9.74
CA SER A 33 10.60 -6.17 8.83
C SER A 33 10.56 -4.81 9.50
N CYS A 34 10.21 -4.75 10.78
CA CYS A 34 9.81 -3.49 11.42
C CYS A 34 10.79 -2.95 12.48
N TRP A 35 11.82 -3.68 12.90
CA TRP A 35 12.79 -3.22 13.92
C TRP A 35 13.48 -1.89 13.51
N PRO A 36 13.55 -0.80 14.31
CA PRO A 36 13.03 -0.37 15.62
C PRO A 36 11.71 -0.78 16.26
N TYR A 37 10.71 -0.85 15.40
CA TYR A 37 9.37 -0.37 15.65
C TYR A 37 8.35 -1.49 15.48
N ALA A 38 8.74 -2.72 15.84
CA ALA A 38 7.86 -3.89 15.79
C ALA A 38 6.91 -3.93 17.00
N ASP A 39 6.23 -2.82 17.26
CA ASP A 39 5.25 -2.65 18.35
C ASP A 39 3.81 -3.01 17.91
N GLY A 40 3.63 -3.33 16.62
CA GLY A 40 2.36 -3.72 16.03
C GLY A 40 1.52 -2.54 15.52
N PHE A 41 2.09 -1.33 15.46
CA PHE A 41 1.42 -0.13 14.97
C PHE A 41 2.10 0.45 13.73
N THR A 42 1.30 1.14 12.91
CA THR A 42 1.79 1.91 11.77
C THR A 42 2.27 3.29 12.21
N SER A 43 2.96 4.01 11.34
CA SER A 43 3.44 5.38 11.62
C SER A 43 2.34 6.38 12.01
N THR A 44 1.08 6.11 11.64
CA THR A 44 -0.10 6.90 12.01
C THR A 44 -0.92 6.29 13.15
N ASN A 45 -0.33 5.36 13.90
CA ASN A 45 -0.88 4.75 15.12
C ASN A 45 -2.13 3.87 14.92
N TYR A 46 -2.28 3.25 13.75
CA TYR A 46 -3.25 2.18 13.52
C TYR A 46 -2.60 0.83 13.77
N LYS A 47 -3.40 -0.20 14.11
CA LYS A 47 -2.88 -1.57 14.19
C LYS A 47 -2.36 -1.99 12.81
N ALA A 48 -1.08 -2.35 12.72
CA ALA A 48 -0.45 -2.83 11.50
C ALA A 48 -0.99 -4.22 11.13
N GLY A 49 -1.20 -4.44 9.83
CA GLY A 49 -1.73 -5.69 9.30
C GLY A 49 -2.30 -5.50 7.91
N HIS A 50 -2.98 -6.53 7.40
CA HIS A 50 -3.53 -6.50 6.05
C HIS A 50 -4.40 -5.25 5.83
N ARG A 51 -4.24 -4.63 4.65
CA ARG A 51 -4.76 -3.32 4.21
C ARG A 51 -3.94 -2.10 4.62
N SER A 52 -2.93 -2.21 5.49
CA SER A 52 -1.95 -1.13 5.63
C SER A 52 -1.02 -1.06 4.42
N ILE A 53 -0.68 0.16 4.02
CA ILE A 53 0.27 0.45 2.95
C ILE A 53 1.26 1.50 3.45
N ALA A 54 2.55 1.16 3.38
CA ALA A 54 3.63 2.09 3.63
C ALA A 54 3.92 2.91 2.38
N ILE A 55 4.02 4.23 2.55
CA ILE A 55 4.32 5.19 1.48
C ILE A 55 5.52 6.08 1.85
N ASP A 56 6.01 6.87 0.89
CA ASP A 56 6.86 8.02 1.16
C ASP A 56 6.02 9.30 1.25
N PRO A 57 5.67 9.78 2.46
CA PRO A 57 4.82 10.97 2.61
C PRO A 57 5.49 12.26 2.10
N GLU A 58 6.83 12.30 2.03
CA GLU A 58 7.58 13.47 1.58
C GLU A 58 7.63 13.62 0.06
N TYR A 59 7.33 12.54 -0.68
CA TYR A 59 7.40 12.54 -2.14
C TYR A 59 6.21 13.27 -2.81
N GLY A 60 5.09 13.45 -2.10
CA GLY A 60 3.93 14.23 -2.53
C GLY A 60 2.99 13.55 -3.53
N THR A 61 3.29 12.33 -3.97
CA THR A 61 2.35 11.55 -4.82
C THR A 61 1.22 10.93 -3.99
N PHE A 62 1.60 10.29 -2.88
CA PHE A 62 0.69 9.67 -1.93
C PHE A 62 0.77 10.40 -0.59
N HIS A 63 -0.36 10.50 0.08
CA HIS A 63 -0.47 11.12 1.40
C HIS A 63 -1.04 10.11 2.39
N TYR A 64 -0.78 10.33 3.67
CA TYR A 64 -1.48 9.57 4.70
C TYR A 64 -2.99 9.77 4.56
N GLY A 65 -3.74 8.69 4.73
CA GLY A 65 -5.20 8.68 4.53
C GLY A 65 -5.65 8.43 3.09
N ASP A 66 -4.74 8.34 2.12
CA ASP A 66 -5.11 7.91 0.76
C ASP A 66 -5.64 6.46 0.79
N VAL A 67 -6.81 6.25 0.19
CA VAL A 67 -7.34 4.91 -0.07
C VAL A 67 -6.83 4.47 -1.43
N LEU A 68 -6.01 3.43 -1.45
CA LEU A 68 -5.34 2.93 -2.63
C LEU A 68 -5.93 1.59 -3.05
N TYR A 69 -6.12 1.39 -4.34
CA TYR A 69 -6.24 0.05 -4.92
C TYR A 69 -4.89 -0.34 -5.51
N VAL A 70 -4.31 -1.43 -5.03
CA VAL A 70 -3.05 -2.00 -5.52
C VAL A 70 -3.34 -3.28 -6.28
N GLU A 71 -2.99 -3.32 -7.57
CA GLU A 71 -3.26 -4.46 -8.43
C GLU A 71 -2.69 -5.76 -7.85
N GLY A 72 -3.55 -6.77 -7.66
CA GLY A 72 -3.20 -8.07 -7.11
C GLY A 72 -3.13 -8.15 -5.58
N TYR A 73 -3.20 -7.01 -4.88
CA TYR A 73 -3.26 -6.96 -3.42
C TYR A 73 -4.65 -6.54 -2.91
N GLY A 74 -5.28 -5.57 -3.59
CA GLY A 74 -6.61 -5.07 -3.25
C GLY A 74 -6.58 -3.65 -2.67
N ILE A 75 -7.63 -3.31 -1.91
CA ILE A 75 -7.79 -1.99 -1.30
C ILE A 75 -7.01 -1.90 0.01
N GLY A 76 -6.25 -0.82 0.19
CA GLY A 76 -5.57 -0.50 1.42
C GLY A 76 -5.53 1.01 1.72
N LEU A 77 -5.13 1.32 2.95
CA LEU A 77 -4.97 2.68 3.45
C LEU A 77 -3.48 3.02 3.52
N ALA A 78 -3.10 4.16 2.96
CA ALA A 78 -1.79 4.75 3.19
C ALA A 78 -1.72 5.27 4.63
N ASN A 79 -1.24 4.45 5.56
CA ASN A 79 -1.22 4.77 6.98
C ASN A 79 0.12 4.43 7.65
N ASP A 80 1.11 4.02 6.86
CA ASP A 80 2.43 3.64 7.36
C ASP A 80 3.55 4.27 6.52
N CYS A 81 4.77 4.19 7.02
CA CYS A 81 5.97 4.57 6.28
C CYS A 81 7.16 3.68 6.67
N GLY A 82 8.23 3.73 5.87
CA GLY A 82 9.44 2.98 6.15
C GLY A 82 10.66 3.69 5.59
N SER A 83 11.80 3.53 6.25
CA SER A 83 13.06 4.19 5.84
C SER A 83 13.48 3.82 4.41
N ALA A 84 13.18 2.59 3.97
CA ALA A 84 13.48 2.10 2.62
C ALA A 84 12.37 2.40 1.58
N ILE A 85 11.24 2.95 2.02
CA ILE A 85 10.10 3.29 1.18
C ILE A 85 10.20 4.77 0.83
N LYS A 86 10.89 5.04 -0.28
CA LYS A 86 11.24 6.40 -0.73
C LYS A 86 10.94 6.60 -2.20
N GLY A 87 10.48 7.80 -2.54
CA GLY A 87 10.08 8.21 -3.88
C GLY A 87 8.86 7.44 -4.39
N ASN A 88 8.91 7.05 -5.66
CA ASN A 88 7.83 6.31 -6.32
C ASN A 88 7.86 4.80 -5.96
N ARG A 89 7.66 4.48 -4.67
CA ARG A 89 7.66 3.14 -4.10
C ARG A 89 6.62 3.01 -2.98
N ILE A 90 6.00 1.84 -2.86
CA ILE A 90 5.13 1.49 -1.73
C ILE A 90 5.50 0.11 -1.13
N ASP A 91 5.03 -0.18 0.07
CA ASP A 91 5.10 -1.51 0.71
C ASP A 91 3.70 -1.94 1.17
N VAL A 92 3.24 -3.13 0.79
CA VAL A 92 1.93 -3.63 1.24
C VAL A 92 2.07 -4.52 2.47
N CYS A 93 1.22 -4.30 3.47
CA CYS A 93 1.29 -5.05 4.72
C CYS A 93 0.50 -6.35 4.65
N PHE A 94 1.09 -7.47 5.05
CA PHE A 94 0.35 -8.69 5.38
C PHE A 94 0.22 -8.82 6.89
N ASN A 95 -0.68 -9.69 7.36
CA ASN A 95 -0.82 -9.90 8.79
C ASN A 95 0.44 -10.52 9.40
N LEU A 96 0.60 -10.35 10.71
CA LEU A 96 1.57 -11.15 11.45
C LEU A 96 1.23 -12.65 11.28
N GLY A 97 2.22 -13.50 10.97
CA GLY A 97 2.00 -14.92 10.64
C GLY A 97 1.72 -15.21 9.16
N ASP A 98 1.60 -14.18 8.32
CA ASP A 98 1.44 -14.30 6.85
C ASP A 98 2.77 -14.02 6.11
N GLU A 99 3.93 -14.31 6.71
CA GLU A 99 5.26 -14.01 6.14
C GLU A 99 5.46 -14.69 4.78
N GLN A 100 4.95 -15.91 4.60
CA GLN A 100 5.03 -16.61 3.33
C GLN A 100 4.27 -15.85 2.21
N LYS A 101 3.11 -15.25 2.52
CA LYS A 101 2.37 -14.45 1.54
C LYS A 101 3.12 -13.17 1.15
N ALA A 102 3.81 -12.55 2.11
CA ALA A 102 4.67 -11.39 1.83
C ALA A 102 5.88 -11.79 0.96
N LEU A 103 6.46 -12.97 1.19
CA LEU A 103 7.53 -13.51 0.34
C LEU A 103 7.02 -13.83 -1.07
N ASP A 104 5.87 -14.47 -1.19
CA ASP A 104 5.23 -14.83 -2.47
C ASP A 104 4.83 -13.58 -3.27
N TRP A 105 4.46 -12.49 -2.58
CA TRP A 105 4.22 -11.20 -3.22
C TRP A 105 5.47 -10.69 -3.97
N GLY A 106 6.63 -10.81 -3.32
CA GLY A 106 7.94 -10.46 -3.85
C GLY A 106 8.11 -8.96 -4.14
N ARG A 107 9.15 -8.64 -4.93
CA ARG A 107 9.42 -7.28 -5.42
C ARG A 107 9.01 -7.18 -6.88
N LYS A 108 8.07 -6.28 -7.19
CA LYS A 108 7.53 -6.13 -8.55
C LYS A 108 7.05 -4.72 -8.82
N LYS A 109 6.80 -4.40 -10.09
CA LYS A 109 6.06 -3.17 -10.44
C LYS A 109 4.58 -3.52 -10.53
N VAL A 110 3.73 -2.67 -9.95
CA VAL A 110 2.27 -2.82 -9.98
C VAL A 110 1.61 -1.52 -10.40
N ARG A 111 0.36 -1.62 -10.86
CA ARG A 111 -0.51 -0.47 -11.02
C ARG A 111 -1.22 -0.16 -9.70
N VAL A 112 -1.29 1.13 -9.39
CA VAL A 112 -1.91 1.65 -8.18
C VAL A 112 -2.87 2.78 -8.56
N TRP A 113 -4.06 2.78 -7.96
CA TRP A 113 -5.05 3.84 -8.15
C TRP A 113 -5.37 4.50 -6.81
N ILE A 114 -5.43 5.83 -6.80
CA ILE A 114 -5.89 6.61 -5.65
C ILE A 114 -7.42 6.74 -5.75
N LEU A 115 -8.15 6.03 -4.90
CA LEU A 115 -9.62 5.97 -4.93
C LEU A 115 -10.25 7.17 -4.23
N SER A 116 -9.64 7.59 -3.13
CA SER A 116 -10.01 8.80 -2.41
C SER A 116 -8.81 9.30 -1.64
N ARG A 117 -8.80 10.60 -1.38
CA ARG A 117 -8.01 11.21 -0.33
C ARG A 117 -8.97 11.48 0.81
N LEU A 118 -8.74 10.91 1.98
CA LEU A 118 -9.42 11.42 3.17
C LEU A 118 -8.93 12.85 3.34
N ALA A 119 -9.81 13.83 3.07
CA ALA A 119 -9.45 15.22 3.22
C ALA A 119 -8.98 15.42 4.66
N GLU A 120 -7.75 15.91 4.84
CA GLU A 120 -7.36 16.51 6.12
C GLU A 120 -8.42 17.57 6.42
N GLY A 121 -9.12 17.40 7.55
CA GLY A 121 -10.17 18.32 7.97
C GLY A 121 -9.62 19.75 7.90
N LYS A 122 -10.37 20.63 7.25
CA LYS A 122 -10.21 22.08 7.46
C LYS A 122 -10.58 22.43 8.90
#